data_AF-A0A2T7C7U7-F1
#
_entry.id   AF-A0A2T7C7U7-F1
#
_cell.length_a   1.000
_cell.length_b   1.000
_cell.length_c   1.000
_cell.angle_alpha   90.00
_cell.angle_beta   90.00
_cell.angle_gamma   90.00
#
_symmetry.space_group_name_H-M   'P 1'
#
loop_
_entity.id
_entity.type
_entity.pdbx_description
1 polymer ?
#
loop_
_entity_poly.entity_id
_entity_poly.type
_entity_poly.pdbx_seq_one_letter_code
_entity_poly.pdbx_strand_id
1 'polypeptide(L)'
;MQIFRSNLKLGKFRTLLKNLSKDQKDLVKSCGFGTKRFDVHSRTVNLQNGSSFVLNPFTVHQILGIPLGGRKISTRASKLVKDVIIDDTGTATVAPTVDHLFSLLNSELTGEKFVRIFMLIALAIFLCPTSYGSASSH
;
A
#
# COMPACT_ATOMS: atom_id res chain seq x y z
N MET A 1 -18.21 5.85 -12.15
CA MET A 1 -17.26 6.80 -11.51
C MET A 1 -17.00 6.27 -10.10
N GLN A 2 -15.86 5.64 -9.83
CA GLN A 2 -15.54 5.20 -8.47
C GLN A 2 -15.10 6.43 -7.66
N ILE A 3 -15.91 6.81 -6.68
CA ILE A 3 -15.52 7.79 -5.67
C ILE A 3 -14.55 7.06 -4.74
N PHE A 4 -13.26 7.39 -4.84
CA PHE A 4 -12.25 6.93 -3.89
C PHE A 4 -12.54 7.56 -2.52
N ARG A 5 -13.27 6.84 -1.68
CA ARG A 5 -13.36 7.16 -0.26
C ARG A 5 -12.19 6.48 0.44
N SER A 6 -11.10 7.22 0.64
CA SER A 6 -9.99 6.77 1.48
C SER A 6 -10.42 6.79 2.96
N ASN A 7 -11.26 5.84 3.36
CA ASN A 7 -11.44 5.52 4.77
C ASN A 7 -10.17 4.81 5.22
N LEU A 8 -9.15 5.55 5.63
CA LEU A 8 -7.92 5.02 6.19
C LEU A 8 -8.26 4.14 7.40
N LYS A 9 -8.27 2.81 7.21
CA LYS A 9 -8.47 1.85 8.31
C LYS A 9 -7.17 1.66 9.08
N LEU A 10 -6.77 2.71 9.81
CA LEU A 10 -5.52 2.77 10.59
C LEU A 10 -5.41 1.60 11.60
N GLY A 11 -6.53 1.10 12.12
CA GLY A 11 -6.56 -0.07 13.00
C GLY A 11 -6.00 -1.34 12.34
N LYS A 12 -6.44 -1.66 11.11
CA LYS A 12 -5.95 -2.83 10.36
C LYS A 12 -4.47 -2.70 10.03
N PHE A 13 -4.04 -1.50 9.62
CA PHE A 13 -2.64 -1.21 9.34
C PHE A 13 -1.77 -1.35 10.59
N ARG A 14 -2.25 -0.92 11.76
CA ARG A 14 -1.52 -1.08 13.03
C ARG A 14 -1.39 -2.56 13.42
N THR A 15 -2.43 -3.37 13.22
CA THR A 15 -2.36 -4.82 13.45
C THR A 15 -1.37 -5.50 12.51
N LEU A 16 -1.39 -5.14 11.22
CA LEU A 16 -0.41 -5.61 10.24
C LEU A 16 1.03 -5.35 10.72
N LEU A 17 1.35 -4.11 11.12
CA LEU A 17 2.68 -3.75 11.61
C LEU A 17 3.10 -4.51 12.87
N LYS A 18 2.15 -4.85 13.76
CA LYS A 18 2.46 -5.61 14.99
C LYS A 18 2.91 -7.03 14.68
N ASN A 19 2.29 -7.67 13.70
CA ASN A 19 2.48 -9.09 13.37
C ASN A 19 3.75 -9.39 12.56
N LEU A 20 4.42 -8.35 12.05
CA LEU A 20 5.68 -8.50 11.32
C LEU A 20 6.83 -9.00 12.22
N SER A 21 7.73 -9.80 11.67
CA SER A 21 8.99 -10.19 12.31
C SER A 21 9.91 -8.97 12.53
N LYS A 22 11.00 -9.14 13.28
CA LYS A 22 11.98 -8.05 13.50
C LYS A 22 12.58 -7.57 12.17
N ASP A 23 13.03 -8.49 11.34
CA ASP A 23 13.67 -8.17 10.06
C ASP A 23 12.68 -7.53 9.08
N GLN A 24 11.43 -8.02 9.05
CA GLN A 24 10.34 -7.42 8.28
C GLN A 24 10.02 -6.00 8.76
N LYS A 25 9.99 -5.75 10.08
CA LYS A 25 9.79 -4.41 10.63
C LYS A 25 10.92 -3.47 10.23
N ASP A 26 12.15 -3.94 10.22
CA ASP A 26 13.30 -3.12 9.86
C ASP A 26 13.32 -2.81 8.36
N LEU A 27 12.90 -3.75 7.52
CA LEU A 27 12.68 -3.54 6.09
C LEU A 27 11.53 -2.56 5.80
N VAL A 28 10.39 -2.69 6.49
CA VAL A 28 9.27 -1.75 6.38
C VAL A 28 9.70 -0.34 6.79
N LYS A 29 10.49 -0.21 7.87
CA LYS A 29 11.05 1.08 8.30
C LYS A 29 12.05 1.66 7.29
N SER A 30 12.91 0.84 6.69
CA SER A 30 13.87 1.32 5.68
C SER A 30 13.15 1.80 4.42
N CYS A 31 12.01 1.18 4.08
CA CYS A 31 11.08 1.67 3.05
C CYS A 31 10.26 2.90 3.48
N GLY A 32 10.45 3.45 4.69
CA GLY A 32 9.81 4.66 5.19
C GLY A 32 8.48 4.46 5.92
N PHE A 33 7.96 3.24 5.99
CA PHE A 33 6.70 2.91 6.66
C PHE A 33 6.87 2.79 8.18
N GLY A 34 5.90 3.29 8.95
CA GLY A 34 5.92 3.25 10.42
C GLY A 34 6.84 4.29 11.08
N THR A 35 7.40 5.21 10.31
CA THR A 35 8.15 6.35 10.86
C THR A 35 7.16 7.32 11.52
N LYS A 36 7.48 7.82 12.73
CA LYS A 36 6.74 8.88 13.45
C LYS A 36 6.75 10.25 12.73
N ARG A 37 7.03 10.24 11.43
CA ARG A 37 7.15 11.44 10.60
C ARG A 37 5.80 11.98 10.20
N PHE A 38 4.76 11.15 10.18
CA PHE A 38 3.41 11.61 9.91
C PHE A 38 2.67 11.98 11.20
N ASP A 39 2.33 13.25 11.35
CA ASP A 39 1.39 13.74 12.36
C ASP A 39 -0.03 13.63 11.82
N VAL A 40 -0.84 12.81 12.49
CA VAL A 40 -2.22 12.52 12.10
C VAL A 40 -3.13 13.74 12.28
N HIS A 41 -2.93 14.56 13.30
CA HIS A 41 -3.80 15.69 13.61
C HIS A 41 -3.61 16.81 12.58
N SER A 42 -2.36 17.15 12.27
CA SER A 42 -2.04 18.17 11.28
C SER A 42 -2.00 17.64 9.83
N ARG A 43 -2.04 16.31 9.64
CA ARG A 43 -1.81 15.62 8.36
C ARG A 43 -0.46 15.99 7.74
N THR A 44 0.57 16.17 8.57
CA THR A 44 1.87 16.68 8.12
C THR A 44 2.91 15.58 8.12
N VAL A 45 3.72 15.51 7.06
CA VAL A 45 4.94 14.69 7.01
C VAL A 45 6.13 15.57 7.38
N ASN A 46 6.81 15.22 8.47
CA ASN A 46 8.02 15.85 8.99
C ASN A 46 9.27 15.13 8.47
N LEU A 47 10.11 15.85 7.76
CA LEU A 47 11.36 15.36 7.19
C LEU A 47 12.52 15.48 8.21
N GLN A 48 13.58 14.68 8.00
CA GLN A 48 14.75 14.65 8.89
C GLN A 48 15.51 15.97 8.96
N ASN A 49 15.44 16.77 7.90
CA ASN A 49 16.07 18.08 7.82
C ASN A 49 15.25 19.19 8.50
N GLY A 50 14.18 18.84 9.23
CA GLY A 50 13.29 19.79 9.89
C GLY A 50 12.23 20.43 8.98
N SER A 51 12.29 20.19 7.66
CA SER A 51 11.22 20.61 6.75
C SER A 51 9.97 19.75 6.93
N SER A 52 8.80 20.29 6.59
CA SER A 52 7.56 19.53 6.65
C SER A 52 6.60 19.93 5.54
N PHE A 53 5.67 19.04 5.20
CA PHE A 53 4.62 19.34 4.23
C PHE A 53 3.29 18.71 4.63
N VAL A 54 2.20 19.40 4.31
CA VAL A 54 0.85 18.87 4.54
C VAL A 54 0.49 17.87 3.45
N LEU A 55 0.07 16.70 3.87
CA LEU A 55 -0.46 15.66 3.00
C LEU A 55 -1.90 16.00 2.62
N ASN A 56 -2.06 16.52 1.40
CA ASN A 56 -3.35 16.83 0.80
C ASN A 56 -3.41 16.21 -0.61
N PRO A 57 -4.57 16.21 -1.30
CA PRO A 57 -4.69 15.60 -2.63
C PRO A 57 -3.70 16.16 -3.66
N PHE A 58 -3.36 17.44 -3.59
CA PHE A 58 -2.35 18.05 -4.45
C PHE A 58 -0.96 17.52 -4.17
N THR A 59 -0.57 17.41 -2.90
CA THR A 59 0.72 16.82 -2.53
C THR A 59 0.82 15.35 -2.94
N VAL A 60 -0.26 14.58 -2.76
CA VAL A 60 -0.33 13.18 -3.21
C VAL A 60 -0.20 13.09 -4.73
N HIS A 61 -0.82 14.01 -5.48
CA HIS A 61 -0.67 14.10 -6.92
C HIS A 61 0.77 14.39 -7.34
N GLN A 62 1.43 15.36 -6.70
CA GLN A 62 2.82 15.72 -7.01
C GLN A 62 3.80 14.57 -6.72
N ILE A 63 3.57 13.79 -5.66
CA ILE A 63 4.47 12.70 -5.26
C ILE A 63 4.22 11.43 -6.06
N LEU A 64 2.95 11.00 -6.17
CA LEU A 64 2.60 9.70 -6.74
C LEU A 64 2.13 9.78 -8.21
N GLY A 65 2.02 10.99 -8.77
CA GLY A 65 1.44 11.21 -10.10
C GLY A 65 -0.05 10.87 -10.18
N ILE A 66 -0.72 10.60 -9.04
CA ILE A 66 -2.13 10.23 -9.00
C ILE A 66 -2.93 11.44 -9.47
N PRO A 67 -3.79 11.32 -10.50
CA PRO A 67 -4.54 12.46 -10.98
C PRO A 67 -5.38 13.09 -9.87
N LEU A 68 -5.29 14.41 -9.74
CA LEU A 68 -6.36 15.19 -9.12
C LEU A 68 -7.65 14.78 -9.83
N GLY A 69 -8.66 14.34 -9.06
CA GLY A 69 -9.79 13.56 -9.57
C GLY A 69 -10.40 14.05 -10.88
N GLY A 70 -10.97 13.12 -11.65
CA GLY A 70 -11.62 13.43 -12.95
C GLY A 70 -10.87 12.89 -14.17
N ARG A 71 -9.60 12.46 -14.03
CA ARG A 71 -8.91 11.70 -15.09
C ARG A 71 -9.01 10.19 -14.85
N LYS A 72 -9.30 9.45 -15.93
CA LYS A 72 -9.26 7.98 -15.90
C LYS A 72 -7.81 7.52 -15.76
N ILE A 73 -7.54 6.65 -14.80
CA ILE A 73 -6.26 5.94 -14.72
C ILE A 73 -6.31 4.79 -15.74
N SER A 74 -5.22 4.60 -16.48
CA SER A 74 -5.10 3.42 -17.36
C SER A 74 -5.12 2.16 -16.51
N THR A 75 -6.11 1.30 -16.71
CA THR A 75 -6.22 0.00 -16.02
C THR A 75 -5.35 -1.08 -16.66
N ARG A 76 -4.59 -0.74 -17.71
CA ARG A 76 -3.79 -1.71 -18.47
C ARG A 76 -2.39 -1.87 -17.86
N ALA A 77 -2.21 -2.90 -17.04
CA ALA A 77 -0.89 -3.33 -16.58
C ALA A 77 -0.09 -3.97 -17.74
N SER A 78 1.23 -3.72 -17.78
CA SER A 78 2.14 -4.38 -18.71
C SER A 78 2.26 -5.88 -18.40
N LYS A 79 2.64 -6.70 -19.39
CA LYS A 79 2.83 -8.15 -19.20
C LYS A 79 3.85 -8.44 -18.11
N LEU A 80 4.98 -7.74 -18.12
CA LEU A 80 6.04 -7.87 -17.12
C LEU A 80 5.53 -7.64 -15.70
N VAL A 81 4.70 -6.61 -15.47
CA VAL A 81 4.13 -6.35 -14.14
C VAL A 81 3.17 -7.45 -13.71
N LYS A 82 2.38 -8.01 -14.64
CA LYS A 82 1.48 -9.13 -14.35
C LYS A 82 2.27 -10.39 -13.98
N ASP A 83 3.34 -10.68 -14.71
CA ASP A 83 4.18 -11.85 -14.48
C ASP A 83 4.85 -11.79 -13.10
N VAL A 84 5.34 -10.61 -12.69
CA VAL A 84 5.90 -10.40 -11.33
C VAL A 84 4.84 -10.60 -10.25
N ILE A 85 3.64 -10.05 -10.42
CA ILE A 85 2.56 -10.22 -9.43
C ILE A 85 2.17 -11.69 -9.32
N ILE A 86 2.02 -12.40 -10.44
CA ILE A 86 1.68 -13.83 -10.47
C ILE A 86 2.75 -14.67 -9.77
N ASP A 87 4.03 -14.42 -10.06
CA ASP A 87 5.16 -15.11 -9.42
C ASP A 87 5.22 -14.85 -7.91
N ASP A 88 4.97 -13.60 -7.50
CA ASP A 88 4.96 -13.23 -6.09
C ASP A 88 3.77 -13.84 -5.33
N THR A 89 2.58 -13.88 -5.94
CA THR A 89 1.34 -14.29 -5.25
C THR A 89 1.03 -15.77 -5.42
N GLY A 90 1.64 -16.45 -6.39
CA GLY A 90 1.32 -17.83 -6.77
C GLY A 90 -0.10 -17.98 -7.31
N THR A 91 -0.78 -16.89 -7.68
CA THR A 91 -2.15 -16.94 -8.21
C THR A 91 -2.12 -17.08 -9.73
N ALA A 92 -2.85 -18.05 -10.29
CA ALA A 92 -3.04 -18.17 -11.73
C ALA A 92 -3.74 -16.95 -12.36
N THR A 93 -4.36 -16.10 -11.53
CA THR A 93 -5.02 -14.85 -11.92
C THR A 93 -4.28 -13.62 -11.37
N VAL A 94 -4.42 -12.48 -12.05
CA VAL A 94 -3.74 -11.20 -11.73
C VAL A 94 -4.36 -10.49 -10.50
N ALA A 95 -5.40 -11.06 -9.89
CA ALA A 95 -6.20 -10.40 -8.87
C ALA A 95 -6.20 -11.20 -7.54
N PRO A 96 -5.11 -11.17 -6.75
CA PRO A 96 -5.11 -11.77 -5.42
C PRO A 96 -6.15 -11.08 -4.51
N THR A 97 -6.87 -11.85 -3.72
CA THR A 97 -7.75 -11.30 -2.69
C THR A 97 -6.92 -10.72 -1.55
N VAL A 98 -7.51 -9.81 -0.77
CA VAL A 98 -6.83 -9.24 0.40
C VAL A 98 -6.45 -10.35 1.40
N ASP A 99 -7.34 -11.32 1.61
CA ASP A 99 -7.09 -12.45 2.52
C ASP A 99 -5.97 -13.36 2.02
N HIS A 100 -5.87 -13.57 0.69
CA HIS A 100 -4.75 -14.29 0.09
C HIS A 100 -3.43 -13.54 0.29
N LEU A 101 -3.41 -12.22 0.11
CA LEU A 101 -2.20 -11.44 0.39
C LEU A 101 -1.78 -11.56 1.87
N PHE A 102 -2.75 -11.58 2.80
CA PHE A 102 -2.46 -11.81 4.21
C PHE A 102 -1.94 -13.22 4.50
N SER A 103 -2.39 -14.26 3.78
CA SER A 103 -1.89 -15.62 3.98
C SER A 103 -0.45 -15.79 3.50
N LEU A 104 -0.01 -14.98 2.52
CA LEU A 104 1.37 -14.96 2.04
C LEU A 104 2.35 -14.31 3.05
N LEU A 105 1.86 -13.48 3.97
CA LEU A 105 2.69 -12.88 5.02
C LEU A 105 3.03 -13.93 6.09
N ASN A 106 4.09 -14.69 5.84
CA ASN A 106 4.74 -15.54 6.82
C ASN A 106 6.11 -14.99 7.22
N SER A 107 6.75 -15.60 8.22
CA SER A 107 8.07 -15.18 8.72
C SER A 107 9.22 -15.44 7.74
N GLU A 108 9.01 -16.32 6.76
CA GLU A 108 10.01 -16.69 5.75
C GLU A 108 9.99 -15.73 4.54
N LEU A 109 8.90 -15.00 4.36
CA LEU A 109 8.77 -13.98 3.32
C LEU A 109 9.68 -12.79 3.63
N THR A 110 10.72 -12.62 2.82
CA THR A 110 11.75 -11.60 3.00
C THR A 110 12.07 -10.88 1.69
N GLY A 111 12.93 -9.87 1.76
CA GLY A 111 13.44 -9.14 0.59
C GLY A 111 12.36 -8.41 -0.21
N GLU A 112 12.56 -8.31 -1.52
CA GLU A 112 11.68 -7.54 -2.41
C GLU A 112 10.26 -8.12 -2.50
N LYS A 113 10.14 -9.45 -2.49
CA LYS A 113 8.86 -10.16 -2.54
C LYS A 113 7.99 -9.78 -1.34
N PHE A 114 8.57 -9.75 -0.14
CA PHE A 114 7.90 -9.23 1.04
C PHE A 114 7.43 -7.78 0.86
N VAL A 115 8.30 -6.89 0.38
CA VAL A 115 7.96 -5.47 0.20
C VAL A 115 6.79 -5.30 -0.77
N ARG A 116 6.78 -6.04 -1.88
CA ARG A 116 5.69 -5.99 -2.87
C ARG A 116 4.38 -6.50 -2.29
N ILE A 117 4.36 -7.64 -1.60
CA ILE A 117 3.16 -8.16 -0.94
C ILE A 117 2.67 -7.19 0.15
N PHE A 118 3.57 -6.67 0.98
CA PHE A 118 3.25 -5.67 1.99
C PHE A 118 2.63 -4.41 1.38
N MET A 119 3.19 -3.91 0.27
CA MET A 119 2.67 -2.75 -0.45
C MET A 119 1.27 -3.00 -1.00
N LEU A 120 1.01 -4.17 -1.60
CA LEU A 120 -0.33 -4.52 -2.09
C LEU A 120 -1.36 -4.54 -0.95
N ILE A 121 -1.00 -5.05 0.22
CA ILE A 121 -1.86 -5.05 1.40
C ILE A 121 -2.09 -3.63 1.93
N ALA A 122 -1.02 -2.82 2.04
CA ALA A 122 -1.11 -1.45 2.49
C ALA A 122 -2.02 -0.61 1.57
N LEU A 123 -1.82 -0.75 0.25
CA LEU A 123 -2.67 -0.11 -0.75
C LEU A 123 -4.12 -0.61 -0.64
N ALA A 124 -4.37 -1.91 -0.49
CA ALA A 124 -5.72 -2.42 -0.30
C ALA A 124 -6.40 -1.85 0.97
N ILE A 125 -5.66 -1.70 2.07
CA ILE A 125 -6.19 -1.11 3.32
C ILE A 125 -6.54 0.37 3.13
N PHE A 126 -5.73 1.14 2.40
CA PHE A 126 -5.90 2.59 2.24
C PHE A 126 -6.87 2.98 1.13
N LEU A 127 -6.83 2.26 0.01
CA LEU A 127 -7.55 2.57 -1.23
C LEU A 127 -8.87 1.81 -1.33
N CYS A 128 -8.96 0.62 -0.73
CA CYS A 128 -10.07 -0.31 -0.88
C CYS A 128 -10.77 -0.66 0.46
N PRO A 129 -11.16 0.33 1.29
CA PRO A 129 -11.66 0.05 2.65
C PRO A 129 -13.03 -0.64 2.70
N THR A 130 -13.78 -0.65 1.60
CA THR A 130 -15.15 -1.19 1.48
C THR A 130 -15.35 -2.22 0.36
N SER A 131 -14.33 -2.52 -0.45
CA SER A 131 -14.46 -3.55 -1.48
C SER A 131 -14.40 -4.93 -0.82
N TYR A 132 -15.42 -5.73 -1.07
CA TYR A 132 -15.58 -7.11 -0.63
C TYR A 132 -14.42 -8.01 -1.11
N GLY A 133 -13.28 -7.97 -0.42
CA GLY A 133 -12.19 -8.94 -0.55
C GLY A 133 -11.27 -8.84 -1.76
N SER A 134 -11.53 -7.96 -2.75
CA SER A 134 -10.70 -7.86 -3.96
C SER A 134 -9.71 -6.68 -3.90
N ALA A 135 -8.42 -6.95 -4.10
CA ALA A 135 -7.37 -5.93 -4.16
C ALA A 135 -7.30 -5.21 -5.53
N SER A 136 -7.98 -5.73 -6.56
CA SER A 136 -8.14 -5.12 -7.88
C SER A 136 -9.51 -5.45 -8.46
N SER A 137 -10.13 -4.52 -9.21
CA SER A 137 -11.31 -4.82 -10.03
C SER A 137 -10.91 -4.94 -11.50
N HIS A 138 -11.50 -5.91 -12.20
CA HIS A 138 -11.43 -6.03 -13.66
C HIS A 138 -12.17 -4.89 -14.36
#